data_AF-A0A942ILS7-F1
#
_entry.id   AF-A0A942ILS7-F1
#
_cell.length_a   1.000
_cell.length_b   1.000
_cell.length_c   1.000
_cell.angle_alpha   90.00
_cell.angle_beta   90.00
_cell.angle_gamma   90.00
#
_symmetry.space_group_name_H-M   'P 1'
#
loop_
_entity.id
_entity.type
_entity.pdbx_description
1 polymer ?
#
loop_
_entity_poly.entity_id
_entity_poly.type
_entity_poly.pdbx_seq_one_letter_code
_entity_poly.pdbx_strand_id
1 'polypeptide(L)'
;MSSDDFSLGPFSRDEKNDSSRTWTKKLSKGNPGLDENDLDSSDSMVEELARLRKTVNRLEQKLFAEGKAIIEEEQKVAGIGNLGGKITANQNGTIRKTSFVLVCDGCGYPLQTLPAICPVDKRKVCIDCMVSIDQQDMCKGCLMRTRPLSKQSFKVLLLMSFRIDDRGIIRELTRMIRDDIQDSFGSLVESGYITRHGLSGFEITERGINIIVSYKNIYGKDEDVINLEKE
;
A
#
# COMPACT_ATOMS: atom_id res chain seq x y z
N MET A 1 27.48 25.10 -4.67
CA MET A 1 26.47 25.58 -3.69
C MET A 1 25.58 24.38 -3.44
N SER A 2 26.09 23.48 -2.60
CA SER A 2 25.71 23.28 -1.18
C SER A 2 24.68 22.16 -1.09
N SER A 3 25.26 20.97 -1.01
CA SER A 3 24.74 19.74 -0.45
C SER A 3 24.37 19.93 1.02
N ASP A 4 23.23 19.40 1.44
CA ASP A 4 22.95 19.13 2.84
C ASP A 4 22.63 17.64 3.03
N ASP A 5 23.60 16.97 3.63
CA ASP A 5 23.62 15.61 4.11
C ASP A 5 22.77 15.49 5.39
N PHE A 6 21.82 14.55 5.40
CA PHE A 6 21.22 14.06 6.66
C PHE A 6 21.71 12.63 6.91
N SER A 7 22.82 12.55 7.64
CA SER A 7 23.36 11.33 8.23
C SER A 7 22.86 11.21 9.68
N LEU A 8 22.03 10.21 9.99
CA LEU A 8 21.77 9.79 11.37
C LEU A 8 22.45 8.43 11.60
N GLY A 9 23.39 8.45 12.54
CA GLY A 9 24.32 7.37 12.84
C GLY A 9 23.74 6.18 13.61
N PRO A 10 24.59 5.17 13.90
CA PRO A 10 24.17 3.86 14.37
C PRO A 10 23.94 3.82 15.89
N PHE A 11 22.85 3.18 16.30
CA PHE A 11 22.62 2.76 17.69
C PHE A 11 23.31 1.41 17.92
N SER A 12 24.53 1.46 18.44
CA SER A 12 25.20 0.32 19.07
C SER A 12 24.94 0.39 20.58
N ARG A 13 24.26 -0.62 21.14
CA ARG A 13 24.22 -0.88 22.58
C ARG A 13 24.78 -2.26 22.84
N ASP A 14 26.08 -2.27 23.11
CA ASP A 14 26.76 -3.35 23.82
C ASP A 14 26.50 -3.16 25.32
N GLU A 15 25.78 -4.06 25.96
CA GLU A 15 25.83 -4.24 27.41
C GLU A 15 26.20 -5.70 27.70
N LYS A 16 27.51 -5.93 27.75
CA LYS A 16 28.10 -7.01 28.54
C LYS A 16 27.99 -6.58 29.99
N ASN A 17 27.32 -7.37 30.84
CA ASN A 17 27.56 -7.27 32.27
C ASN A 17 27.87 -8.65 32.85
N ASP A 18 29.14 -8.74 33.23
CA ASP A 18 29.85 -9.84 33.85
C ASP A 18 29.57 -9.77 35.35
N SER A 19 29.08 -10.85 35.96
CA SER A 19 28.97 -10.92 37.42
C SER A 19 29.46 -12.28 37.92
N SER A 20 30.73 -12.52 37.65
CA SER A 20 31.61 -13.39 38.40
C SER A 20 31.86 -12.78 39.79
N ARG A 21 31.19 -13.28 40.84
CA ARG A 21 31.48 -12.90 42.24
C ARG A 21 31.96 -14.10 43.03
N THR A 22 33.29 -14.20 43.11
CA THR A 22 34.03 -14.90 44.14
C THR A 22 33.82 -14.22 45.49
N TRP A 23 33.48 -14.98 46.53
CA TRP A 23 33.56 -14.52 47.91
C TRP A 23 34.36 -15.52 48.75
N THR A 24 35.47 -15.00 49.26
CA THR A 24 36.39 -15.65 50.20
C THR A 24 35.84 -15.62 51.63
N LYS A 25 36.05 -16.75 52.32
CA LYS A 25 36.13 -16.98 53.78
C LYS A 25 36.12 -15.76 54.70
N LYS A 26 35.25 -15.80 55.72
CA LYS A 26 35.56 -15.35 57.09
C LYS A 26 35.00 -16.34 58.11
N LEU A 27 35.88 -16.80 58.99
CA LEU A 27 35.61 -17.61 60.18
C LEU A 27 35.00 -16.75 61.29
N SER A 28 34.00 -17.28 62.00
CA SER A 28 33.84 -17.02 63.45
C SER A 28 33.00 -18.11 64.13
N LYS A 29 33.70 -18.87 64.98
CA LYS A 29 33.31 -19.58 66.21
C LYS A 29 31.82 -19.66 66.61
N GLY A 30 31.35 -20.90 66.77
CA GLY A 30 30.82 -21.41 68.05
C GLY A 30 29.31 -21.41 68.25
N ASN A 31 28.68 -22.59 68.17
CA ASN A 31 27.92 -23.15 69.30
C ASN A 31 27.67 -24.67 69.08
N PRO A 32 27.73 -25.50 70.14
CA PRO A 32 27.53 -26.94 70.04
C PRO A 32 26.07 -27.34 70.29
N GLY A 33 25.65 -28.41 69.63
CA GLY A 33 24.54 -29.25 70.07
C GLY A 33 23.22 -28.95 69.39
N LEU A 34 22.98 -29.57 68.23
CA LEU A 34 21.65 -30.00 67.79
C LEU A 34 21.81 -31.27 66.93
N ASP A 35 21.34 -32.37 67.51
CA ASP A 35 20.90 -33.67 66.98
C ASP A 35 21.32 -34.10 65.56
N GLU A 36 22.11 -35.17 65.51
CA GLU A 36 22.68 -35.83 64.32
C GLU A 36 21.66 -36.64 63.48
N ASN A 37 20.35 -36.34 63.53
CA ASN A 37 19.33 -37.10 62.79
C ASN A 37 18.71 -36.38 61.58
N ASP A 38 19.08 -35.12 61.29
CA ASP A 38 18.52 -34.35 60.16
C ASP A 38 19.45 -34.20 58.94
N LEU A 39 20.71 -34.65 59.04
CA LEU A 39 21.72 -34.49 57.98
C LEU A 39 21.46 -35.39 56.76
N ASP A 40 20.86 -36.55 56.96
CA ASP A 40 20.56 -37.52 55.89
C ASP A 40 19.39 -37.06 54.98
N SER A 41 18.53 -36.18 55.49
CA SER A 41 17.43 -35.58 54.72
C SER A 41 17.90 -34.45 53.80
N SER A 42 18.94 -33.72 54.21
CA SER A 42 19.45 -32.57 53.46
C SER A 42 20.24 -32.96 52.21
N ASP A 43 21.06 -34.01 52.29
CA ASP A 43 21.81 -34.53 51.14
C ASP A 43 20.87 -35.18 50.11
N SER A 44 19.82 -35.86 50.58
CA SER A 44 18.74 -36.39 49.74
C SER A 44 18.05 -35.29 48.93
N MET A 45 17.70 -34.15 49.56
CA MET A 45 17.10 -33.01 48.85
C MET A 45 18.06 -32.34 47.85
N VAL A 46 19.35 -32.25 48.18
CA VAL A 46 20.36 -31.68 47.28
C VAL A 46 20.53 -32.56 46.03
N GLU A 47 20.48 -33.88 46.19
CA GLU A 47 20.55 -34.83 45.10
C GLU A 47 19.29 -34.79 44.22
N GLU A 48 18.10 -34.67 44.83
CA GLU A 48 16.83 -34.47 44.13
C GLU A 48 16.84 -33.18 43.28
N LEU A 49 17.35 -32.07 43.82
CA LEU A 49 17.48 -30.79 43.11
C LEU A 49 18.48 -30.86 41.95
N ALA A 50 19.61 -31.54 42.14
CA ALA A 50 20.58 -31.77 41.07
C ALA A 50 19.96 -32.60 39.93
N ARG A 51 19.17 -33.62 40.29
CA ARG A 51 18.44 -34.47 39.34
C ARG A 51 17.39 -33.68 38.56
N LEU A 52 16.61 -32.85 39.25
CA LEU A 52 15.61 -31.96 38.63
C LEU A 52 16.26 -30.96 37.67
N ARG A 53 17.34 -30.31 38.09
CA ARG A 53 18.08 -29.34 37.25
C ARG A 53 18.64 -29.98 35.99
N LYS A 54 19.18 -31.20 36.10
CA LYS A 54 19.67 -31.97 34.95
C LYS A 54 18.54 -32.36 34.01
N THR A 55 17.37 -32.67 34.57
CA THR A 55 16.17 -33.01 33.78
C THR A 55 15.61 -31.80 33.05
N VAL A 56 15.55 -30.63 33.71
CA VAL A 56 15.17 -29.35 33.11
C VAL A 56 16.12 -28.99 31.97
N ASN A 57 17.44 -28.99 32.19
CA ASN A 57 18.42 -28.72 31.14
C ASN A 57 18.28 -29.68 29.94
N ARG A 58 17.99 -30.97 30.20
CA ARG A 58 17.76 -31.96 29.13
C ARG A 58 16.47 -31.67 28.35
N LEU A 59 15.41 -31.24 29.04
CA LEU A 59 14.14 -30.87 28.41
C LEU A 59 14.27 -29.56 27.62
N GLU A 60 14.99 -28.57 28.14
CA GLU A 60 15.32 -27.34 27.41
C GLU A 60 16.16 -27.61 26.17
N GLN A 61 17.20 -28.45 26.28
CA GLN A 61 17.99 -28.90 25.12
C GLN A 61 17.14 -29.67 24.11
N LYS A 62 16.21 -30.51 24.57
CA LYS A 62 15.27 -31.21 23.68
C LYS A 62 14.28 -30.24 23.04
N LEU A 63 13.77 -29.25 23.74
CA LEU A 63 12.89 -28.22 23.19
C LEU A 63 13.62 -27.31 22.19
N PHE A 64 14.89 -27.00 22.44
CA PHE A 64 15.76 -26.27 21.51
C PHE A 64 16.13 -27.12 20.28
N ALA A 65 16.38 -28.42 20.47
CA ALA A 65 16.74 -29.36 19.40
C ALA A 65 15.53 -29.84 18.58
N GLU A 66 14.36 -29.97 19.20
CA GLU A 66 13.07 -30.24 18.56
C GLU A 66 12.46 -28.95 17.99
N GLY A 67 13.22 -27.84 18.03
CA GLY A 67 12.97 -26.53 17.44
C GLY A 67 11.71 -26.51 16.61
N LYS A 68 10.58 -26.33 17.29
CA LYS A 68 9.26 -26.25 16.66
C LYS A 68 9.35 -24.98 15.84
N ALA A 69 9.71 -25.10 14.56
CA ALA A 69 9.94 -23.97 13.69
C ALA A 69 8.66 -23.14 13.73
N ILE A 70 8.69 -22.04 14.47
CA ILE A 70 7.59 -21.10 14.53
C ILE A 70 7.57 -20.51 13.12
N ILE A 71 6.59 -20.93 12.33
CA ILE A 71 6.37 -20.36 11.00
C ILE A 71 5.44 -19.17 11.24
N GLU A 72 5.99 -17.96 11.16
CA GLU A 72 5.20 -16.74 11.22
C GLU A 72 4.83 -16.33 9.80
N GLU A 73 3.53 -16.30 9.49
CA GLU A 73 3.04 -15.83 8.20
C GLU A 73 2.49 -14.41 8.33
N GLU A 74 2.96 -13.51 7.49
CA GLU A 74 2.51 -12.12 7.43
C GLU A 74 2.09 -11.78 6.00
N GLN A 75 1.08 -10.94 5.87
CA GLN A 75 0.58 -10.48 4.58
C GLN A 75 0.71 -8.95 4.51
N LYS A 76 1.46 -8.46 3.51
CA LYS A 76 1.70 -7.03 3.27
C LYS A 76 1.18 -6.63 1.90
N VAL A 77 0.87 -5.36 1.70
CA VAL A 77 0.53 -4.86 0.36
C VAL A 77 1.80 -4.73 -0.47
N ALA A 78 1.76 -5.20 -1.72
CA ALA A 78 2.87 -5.02 -2.65
C ALA A 78 3.09 -3.53 -2.95
N GLY A 79 4.34 -3.07 -2.89
CA GLY A 79 4.70 -1.69 -3.24
C GLY A 79 4.28 -1.29 -4.66
N ILE A 80 4.30 0.01 -4.94
CA ILE A 80 3.92 0.58 -6.25
C ILE A 80 4.73 -0.12 -7.36
N GLY A 81 4.04 -0.56 -8.42
CA GLY A 81 4.67 -1.28 -9.54
C GLY A 81 5.16 -2.71 -9.27
N ASN A 82 5.17 -3.18 -8.01
CA ASN A 82 5.60 -4.54 -7.68
C ASN A 82 4.49 -5.56 -7.90
N LEU A 83 4.80 -6.66 -8.60
CA LEU A 83 3.85 -7.74 -8.94
C LEU A 83 3.57 -8.73 -7.79
N GLY A 84 3.81 -8.31 -6.55
CA GLY A 84 3.66 -9.16 -5.38
C GLY A 84 4.78 -10.20 -5.27
N GLY A 85 4.52 -11.28 -4.52
CA GLY A 85 5.47 -12.36 -4.30
C GLY A 85 5.41 -12.91 -2.88
N LYS A 86 6.32 -13.85 -2.60
CA LYS A 86 6.53 -14.39 -1.26
C LYS A 86 8.01 -14.31 -0.93
N ILE A 87 8.33 -13.74 0.23
CA ILE A 87 9.68 -13.70 0.78
C ILE A 87 9.69 -14.61 2.00
N THR A 88 10.62 -15.55 2.03
CA THR A 88 10.86 -16.40 3.20
C THR A 88 12.20 -16.00 3.79
N ALA A 89 12.22 -15.61 5.06
CA ALA A 89 13.43 -15.24 5.78
C ALA A 89 13.52 -16.02 7.09
N ASN A 90 14.73 -16.44 7.45
CA ASN A 90 15.00 -17.00 8.77
C ASN A 90 15.47 -15.85 9.68
N GLN A 91 14.74 -15.59 10.76
CA GLN A 91 15.10 -14.59 11.77
C GLN A 91 15.04 -15.25 13.14
N ASN A 92 16.19 -15.31 13.82
CA ASN A 92 16.32 -15.85 15.18
C ASN A 92 15.79 -17.31 15.34
N GLY A 93 15.91 -18.15 14.31
CA GLY A 93 15.40 -19.53 14.34
C GLY A 93 13.92 -19.69 14.00
N THR A 94 13.22 -18.57 13.74
CA THR A 94 11.84 -18.52 13.25
C THR A 94 11.85 -18.34 11.74
N ILE A 95 11.05 -19.14 11.03
CA ILE A 95 10.86 -18.97 9.58
C ILE A 95 9.71 -17.98 9.39
N ARG A 96 10.01 -16.76 8.95
CA ARG A 96 9.01 -15.76 8.62
C ARG A 96 8.71 -15.78 7.13
N LYS A 97 7.45 -16.03 6.77
CA LYS A 97 6.93 -15.96 5.41
C LYS A 97 6.12 -14.69 5.25
N THR A 98 6.63 -13.74 4.47
CA THR A 98 5.88 -12.54 4.10
C THR A 98 5.32 -12.71 2.71
N SER A 99 3.99 -12.69 2.59
CA SER A 99 3.27 -12.67 1.32
C SER A 99 2.87 -11.25 0.94
N PHE A 100 3.02 -10.90 -0.33
CA PHE A 100 2.66 -9.58 -0.84
C PHE A 100 1.38 -9.65 -1.67
N VAL A 101 0.34 -8.96 -1.20
CA VAL A 101 -0.95 -8.87 -1.87
C VAL A 101 -0.86 -7.88 -3.00
N LEU A 102 -1.31 -8.32 -4.16
CA LEU A 102 -1.40 -7.49 -5.34
C LEU A 102 -2.65 -6.62 -5.28
N VAL A 103 -2.47 -5.30 -5.30
CA VAL A 103 -3.56 -4.32 -5.31
C VAL A 103 -3.36 -3.32 -6.44
N CYS A 104 -4.45 -2.75 -6.94
CA CYS A 104 -4.39 -1.68 -7.94
C CYS A 104 -3.79 -0.42 -7.31
N ASP A 105 -2.74 0.15 -7.90
CA ASP A 105 -2.12 1.42 -7.46
C ASP A 105 -3.02 2.64 -7.71
N GLY A 106 -4.10 2.47 -8.48
CA GLY A 106 -5.08 3.52 -8.79
C GLY A 106 -6.27 3.55 -7.83
N CYS A 107 -6.90 2.39 -7.58
CA CYS A 107 -8.13 2.30 -6.77
C CYS A 107 -7.97 1.50 -5.46
N GLY A 108 -6.81 0.88 -5.22
CA GLY A 108 -6.56 0.08 -4.03
C GLY A 108 -7.24 -1.29 -3.99
N TYR A 109 -8.12 -1.60 -4.95
CA TYR A 109 -8.78 -2.91 -4.98
C TYR A 109 -7.78 -4.06 -5.19
N PRO A 110 -7.98 -5.21 -4.51
CA PRO A 110 -7.16 -6.39 -4.69
C PRO A 110 -7.31 -6.93 -6.12
N LEU A 111 -6.17 -7.27 -6.73
CA LEU A 111 -6.10 -7.79 -8.09
C LEU A 111 -6.17 -9.31 -8.05
N GLN A 112 -7.22 -9.88 -8.63
CA GLN A 112 -7.39 -11.33 -8.78
C GLN A 112 -6.75 -11.86 -10.06
N THR A 113 -6.61 -11.01 -11.07
CA THR A 113 -6.00 -11.30 -12.37
C THR A 113 -4.68 -10.55 -12.52
N LEU A 114 -3.91 -10.90 -13.56
CA LEU A 114 -2.68 -10.16 -13.88
C LEU A 114 -3.01 -8.69 -14.15
N PRO A 115 -2.37 -7.73 -13.46
CA PRO A 115 -2.60 -6.33 -13.69
C PRO A 115 -2.06 -5.88 -15.02
N ALA A 116 -2.67 -4.83 -15.56
CA ALA A 116 -2.06 -4.06 -16.61
C ALA A 116 -1.05 -3.08 -15.99
N ILE A 117 0.12 -2.93 -16.61
CA ILE A 117 1.17 -2.02 -16.14
C ILE A 117 1.14 -0.78 -17.02
N CYS A 118 0.96 0.40 -16.43
CA CYS A 118 0.96 1.63 -17.19
C CYS A 118 2.36 1.88 -17.79
N PRO A 119 2.49 2.12 -19.11
CA PRO A 119 3.78 2.32 -19.74
C PRO A 119 4.46 3.62 -19.30
N VAL A 120 3.68 4.62 -18.84
CA VAL A 120 4.16 5.98 -18.48
C VAL A 120 4.72 6.03 -17.06
N ASP A 121 3.97 5.60 -16.05
CA ASP A 121 4.35 5.71 -14.64
C ASP A 121 4.65 4.37 -13.94
N LYS A 122 4.61 3.27 -14.70
CA LYS A 122 4.88 1.89 -14.24
C LYS A 122 3.97 1.41 -13.12
N ARG A 123 2.85 2.09 -12.86
CA ARG A 123 1.86 1.64 -11.88
C ARG A 123 1.12 0.40 -12.37
N LYS A 124 0.84 -0.52 -11.43
CA LYS A 124 -0.02 -1.68 -11.68
C LYS A 124 -1.47 -1.26 -11.47
N VAL A 125 -2.31 -1.45 -12.48
CA VAL A 125 -3.71 -1.04 -12.44
C VAL A 125 -4.65 -2.18 -12.82
N CYS A 126 -5.85 -2.16 -12.25
CA CYS A 126 -6.93 -3.03 -12.70
C CYS A 126 -7.45 -2.57 -14.06
N ILE A 127 -8.23 -3.43 -14.72
CA ILE A 127 -8.84 -3.15 -16.02
C ILE A 127 -9.67 -1.86 -15.99
N ASP A 128 -10.38 -1.60 -14.89
CA ASP A 128 -11.19 -0.37 -14.72
C ASP A 128 -10.36 0.90 -14.54
N CYS A 129 -9.10 0.78 -14.16
CA CYS A 129 -8.18 1.91 -13.99
C CYS A 129 -7.26 2.12 -15.20
N MET A 130 -7.32 1.22 -16.18
CA MET A 130 -6.65 1.34 -17.46
C MET A 130 -7.59 1.98 -18.48
N VAL A 131 -7.05 2.86 -19.32
CA VAL A 131 -7.80 3.55 -20.37
C VAL A 131 -6.97 3.52 -21.65
N SER A 132 -7.60 3.11 -22.74
CA SER A 132 -7.00 3.11 -24.08
C SER A 132 -7.36 4.40 -24.80
N ILE A 133 -6.34 5.12 -25.30
CA ILE A 133 -6.51 6.31 -26.11
C ILE A 133 -5.46 6.34 -27.23
N ASP A 134 -5.89 6.54 -28.47
CA ASP A 134 -5.02 6.56 -29.66
C ASP A 134 -4.06 5.35 -29.73
N GLN A 135 -4.60 4.14 -29.50
CA GLN A 135 -3.86 2.87 -29.48
C GLN A 135 -2.80 2.76 -28.35
N GLN A 136 -2.83 3.65 -27.35
CA GLN A 136 -1.98 3.58 -26.18
C GLN A 136 -2.82 3.33 -24.91
N ASP A 137 -2.44 2.31 -24.16
CA ASP A 137 -3.02 2.03 -22.84
C ASP A 137 -2.28 2.84 -21.77
N MET A 138 -3.02 3.58 -20.94
CA MET A 138 -2.46 4.31 -19.81
C MET A 138 -3.41 4.33 -18.60
N CYS A 139 -2.84 4.50 -17.40
CA CYS A 139 -3.67 4.62 -16.22
C CYS A 139 -4.46 5.95 -16.23
N LYS A 140 -5.62 5.97 -15.57
CA LYS A 140 -6.44 7.18 -15.40
C LYS A 140 -5.64 8.39 -14.91
N GLY A 141 -4.73 8.18 -13.96
CA GLY A 141 -3.90 9.25 -13.40
C GLY A 141 -2.91 9.87 -14.41
N CYS A 142 -2.38 9.07 -15.34
CA CYS A 142 -1.56 9.58 -16.44
C CYS A 142 -2.41 10.30 -17.48
N LEU A 143 -3.58 9.76 -17.83
CA LEU A 143 -4.51 10.43 -18.76
C LEU A 143 -4.91 11.82 -18.26
N MET A 144 -5.32 11.93 -16.99
CA MET A 144 -5.71 13.22 -16.39
C MET A 144 -4.57 14.23 -16.32
N ARG A 145 -3.31 13.76 -16.33
CA ARG A 145 -2.13 14.62 -16.31
C ARG A 145 -1.71 15.08 -17.72
N THR A 146 -1.81 14.20 -18.71
CA THR A 146 -1.37 14.49 -20.08
C THR A 146 -2.46 15.14 -20.93
N ARG A 147 -3.73 14.87 -20.61
CA ARG A 147 -4.91 15.38 -21.33
C ARG A 147 -5.95 15.87 -20.32
N PRO A 148 -5.63 16.91 -19.53
CA PRO A 148 -6.51 17.36 -18.46
C PRO A 148 -7.86 17.82 -19.04
N LEU A 149 -8.93 17.22 -18.55
CA LEU A 149 -10.30 17.61 -18.86
C LEU A 149 -11.06 17.67 -17.54
N SER A 150 -11.58 18.86 -17.21
CA SER A 150 -12.40 19.03 -16.02
C SER A 150 -13.72 18.27 -16.16
N LYS A 151 -14.35 17.91 -15.04
CA LYS A 151 -15.66 17.27 -15.06
C LYS A 151 -16.73 18.15 -15.73
N GLN A 152 -16.68 19.46 -15.49
CA GLN A 152 -17.58 20.44 -16.11
C GLN A 152 -17.42 20.46 -17.64
N SER A 153 -16.18 20.57 -18.13
CA SER A 153 -15.89 20.57 -19.56
C SER A 153 -16.22 19.21 -20.21
N PHE A 154 -16.04 18.11 -19.48
CA PHE A 154 -16.50 16.80 -19.93
C PHE A 154 -18.02 16.73 -20.11
N LYS A 155 -18.83 17.27 -19.18
CA LYS A 155 -20.29 17.34 -19.34
C LYS A 155 -20.70 18.12 -20.57
N VAL A 156 -20.08 19.29 -20.81
CA VAL A 156 -20.32 20.09 -22.01
C VAL A 156 -19.98 19.29 -23.27
N LEU A 157 -18.80 18.66 -23.30
CA LEU A 157 -18.37 17.84 -24.42
C LEU A 157 -19.29 16.63 -24.67
N LEU A 158 -19.79 16.00 -23.60
CA LEU A 158 -20.75 14.90 -23.67
C LEU A 158 -22.08 15.36 -24.28
N LEU A 159 -22.65 16.48 -23.83
CA LEU A 159 -23.88 17.05 -24.39
C LEU A 159 -23.72 17.43 -25.86
N MET A 160 -22.56 17.99 -26.23
CA MET A 160 -22.25 18.27 -27.63
C MET A 160 -22.23 17.01 -28.51
N SER A 161 -21.83 15.85 -27.95
CA SER A 161 -21.89 14.58 -28.68
C SER A 161 -23.32 14.14 -29.01
N PHE A 162 -24.30 14.59 -28.21
CA PHE A 162 -25.73 14.46 -28.48
C PHE A 162 -26.31 15.60 -29.33
N ARG A 163 -25.45 16.43 -29.95
CA ARG A 163 -25.85 17.62 -30.73
C ARG A 163 -26.55 18.70 -29.90
N ILE A 164 -26.31 18.74 -28.58
CA ILE A 164 -26.80 19.79 -27.69
C ILE A 164 -25.65 20.79 -27.47
N ASP A 165 -25.65 21.88 -28.22
CA ASP A 165 -24.65 22.96 -28.14
C ASP A 165 -25.23 24.31 -27.68
N ASP A 166 -26.56 24.40 -27.50
CA ASP A 166 -27.21 25.57 -26.93
C ASP A 166 -26.85 25.74 -25.45
N ARG A 167 -26.35 26.93 -25.12
CA ARG A 167 -25.85 27.24 -23.77
C ARG A 167 -26.95 27.32 -22.72
N GLY A 168 -28.17 27.69 -23.12
CA GLY A 168 -29.32 27.73 -22.24
C GLY A 168 -29.74 26.33 -21.82
N ILE A 169 -29.81 25.41 -22.79
CA ILE A 169 -30.10 23.99 -22.57
C ILE A 169 -28.99 23.34 -21.74
N ILE A 170 -27.71 23.57 -22.10
CA ILE A 170 -26.58 23.05 -21.33
C ILE A 170 -26.65 23.52 -19.87
N ARG A 171 -26.97 24.79 -19.63
CA ARG A 171 -27.15 25.32 -18.27
C ARG A 171 -28.26 24.61 -17.52
N GLU A 172 -29.40 24.38 -18.15
CA GLU A 172 -30.54 23.72 -17.53
C GLU A 172 -30.19 22.27 -17.12
N LEU A 173 -29.59 21.51 -18.04
CA LEU A 173 -29.22 20.12 -17.82
C LEU A 173 -28.08 19.96 -16.80
N THR A 174 -27.05 20.79 -16.88
CA THR A 174 -25.85 20.64 -16.05
C THR A 174 -25.89 21.43 -14.74
N ARG A 175 -26.82 22.41 -14.62
CA ARG A 175 -26.89 23.40 -13.54
C ARG A 175 -25.63 24.26 -13.37
N MET A 176 -24.79 24.33 -14.40
CA MET A 176 -23.58 25.17 -14.40
C MET A 176 -23.90 26.64 -14.60
N ILE A 177 -23.11 27.55 -14.02
CA ILE A 177 -23.26 28.98 -14.29
C ILE A 177 -22.77 29.33 -15.69
N ARG A 178 -23.21 30.47 -16.22
CA ARG A 178 -22.91 30.91 -17.60
C ARG A 178 -21.40 31.01 -17.86
N ASP A 179 -20.65 31.50 -16.89
CA ASP A 179 -19.21 31.72 -17.01
C ASP A 179 -18.46 30.38 -17.07
N ASP A 180 -18.79 29.43 -16.19
CA ASP A 180 -18.23 28.06 -16.24
C ASP A 180 -18.49 27.34 -17.58
N ILE A 181 -19.66 27.55 -18.19
CA ILE A 181 -20.00 27.01 -19.50
C ILE A 181 -19.10 27.65 -20.56
N GLN A 182 -18.95 28.98 -20.54
CA GLN A 182 -18.09 29.72 -21.45
C GLN A 182 -16.62 29.27 -21.33
N ASP A 183 -16.12 29.12 -20.11
CA ASP A 183 -14.76 28.67 -19.82
C ASP A 183 -14.55 27.21 -20.27
N SER A 184 -15.58 26.37 -20.13
CA SER A 184 -15.56 25.01 -20.66
C SER A 184 -15.46 24.99 -22.17
N PHE A 185 -16.25 25.80 -22.90
CA PHE A 185 -16.10 25.92 -24.35
C PHE A 185 -14.70 26.43 -24.75
N GLY A 186 -14.16 27.42 -24.03
CA GLY A 186 -12.80 27.92 -24.25
C GLY A 186 -11.75 26.81 -24.09
N SER A 187 -11.80 26.10 -22.97
CA SER A 187 -10.88 25.00 -22.65
C SER A 187 -10.96 23.85 -23.66
N LEU A 188 -12.16 23.53 -24.14
CA LEU A 188 -12.38 22.49 -25.15
C LEU A 188 -11.83 22.87 -26.53
N VAL A 189 -11.93 24.15 -26.91
CA VAL A 189 -11.34 24.67 -28.15
C VAL A 189 -9.81 24.67 -28.05
N GLU A 190 -9.26 25.18 -26.94
CA GLU A 190 -7.81 25.23 -26.71
C GLU A 190 -7.17 23.83 -26.70
N SER A 191 -7.88 22.85 -26.15
CA SER A 191 -7.44 21.45 -26.13
C SER A 191 -7.63 20.73 -27.47
N GLY A 192 -8.31 21.36 -28.44
CA GLY A 192 -8.61 20.80 -29.75
C GLY A 192 -9.61 19.65 -29.72
N TYR A 193 -10.50 19.62 -28.73
CA TYR A 193 -11.60 18.64 -28.66
C TYR A 193 -12.81 19.07 -29.48
N ILE A 194 -13.00 20.38 -29.61
CA ILE A 194 -14.03 20.98 -30.46
C ILE A 194 -13.41 22.05 -31.36
N THR A 195 -14.02 22.30 -32.51
CA THR A 195 -13.67 23.39 -33.44
C THR A 195 -14.78 24.43 -33.47
N ARG A 196 -14.40 25.70 -33.61
CA ARG A 196 -15.34 26.79 -33.82
C ARG A 196 -15.38 27.14 -35.29
N HIS A 197 -16.55 27.00 -35.92
CA HIS A 197 -16.75 27.41 -37.30
C HIS A 197 -17.44 28.76 -37.31
N GLY A 198 -16.69 29.86 -37.42
CA GLY A 198 -17.22 31.22 -37.63
C GLY A 198 -18.52 31.54 -36.86
N LEU A 199 -19.60 31.81 -37.60
CA LEU A 199 -20.97 32.01 -37.09
C LEU A 199 -21.77 30.71 -36.95
N SER A 200 -21.28 29.60 -37.51
CA SER A 200 -21.97 28.31 -37.62
C SER A 200 -21.75 27.38 -36.41
N GLY A 201 -21.43 27.92 -35.23
CA GLY A 201 -21.40 27.17 -33.98
C GLY A 201 -20.12 26.38 -33.72
N PHE A 202 -20.23 25.32 -32.91
CA PHE A 202 -19.14 24.45 -32.52
C PHE A 202 -19.35 23.04 -33.05
N GLU A 203 -18.27 22.36 -33.44
CA GLU A 203 -18.30 20.98 -33.89
C GLU A 203 -17.32 20.12 -33.08
N ILE A 204 -17.69 18.87 -32.79
CA ILE A 204 -16.81 17.94 -32.09
C ILE A 204 -15.78 17.33 -33.06
N THR A 205 -14.52 17.33 -32.66
CA THR A 205 -13.44 16.70 -33.45
C THR A 205 -13.38 15.19 -33.19
N GLU A 206 -12.67 14.44 -34.04
CA GLU A 206 -12.36 13.02 -33.78
C GLU A 206 -11.66 12.82 -32.43
N ARG A 207 -10.75 13.74 -32.07
CA ARG A 207 -10.07 13.74 -30.77
C ARG A 207 -11.06 13.95 -29.62
N GLY A 208 -12.08 14.78 -29.83
CA GLY A 208 -13.20 14.99 -28.93
C GLY A 208 -14.02 13.71 -28.69
N ILE A 209 -14.31 12.97 -29.76
CA ILE A 209 -15.03 11.69 -29.65
C ILE A 209 -14.19 10.66 -28.87
N ASN A 210 -12.91 10.53 -29.21
CA ASN A 210 -12.01 9.60 -28.53
C ASN A 210 -11.87 9.92 -27.03
N ILE A 211 -11.73 11.21 -26.68
CA ILE A 211 -11.56 11.60 -25.28
C ILE A 211 -12.83 11.35 -24.46
N ILE A 212 -14.03 11.45 -25.04
CA ILE A 212 -15.29 11.12 -24.36
C ILE A 212 -15.28 9.68 -23.88
N VAL A 213 -14.92 8.73 -24.75
CA VAL A 213 -14.88 7.29 -24.40
C VAL A 213 -13.92 7.06 -23.24
N SER A 214 -12.74 7.68 -23.29
CA SER A 214 -11.73 7.56 -22.25
C SER A 214 -12.19 8.17 -20.91
N TYR A 215 -12.83 9.34 -20.95
CA TYR A 215 -13.29 10.05 -19.76
C TYR A 215 -14.61 9.52 -19.19
N LYS A 216 -15.41 8.80 -19.99
CA LYS A 216 -16.56 8.04 -19.49
C LYS A 216 -16.16 6.98 -18.47
N ASN A 217 -14.97 6.39 -18.62
CA ASN A 217 -14.44 5.47 -17.60
C ASN A 217 -14.04 6.18 -16.29
N ILE A 218 -13.80 7.49 -16.33
CA ILE A 218 -13.41 8.31 -15.16
C ILE A 218 -14.65 8.88 -14.48
N TYR A 219 -15.48 9.61 -15.21
CA TYR A 219 -16.64 10.35 -14.67
C TYR A 219 -17.99 9.66 -14.91
N GLY A 220 -18.06 8.62 -15.73
CA GLY A 220 -19.34 7.98 -16.11
C GLY A 220 -20.05 7.23 -14.98
N LYS A 221 -19.40 7.06 -13.82
CA LYS A 221 -20.04 6.54 -12.61
C LYS A 221 -20.62 7.63 -11.72
N ASP A 222 -20.37 8.90 -12.04
CA ASP A 222 -20.86 10.02 -11.25
C ASP A 222 -22.33 10.27 -11.56
N GLU A 223 -23.15 10.43 -10.52
CA GLU A 223 -24.61 10.54 -10.63
C GLU A 223 -25.06 11.67 -11.59
N ASP A 224 -24.38 12.81 -11.51
CA ASP A 224 -24.63 13.97 -12.36
C ASP A 224 -24.22 13.81 -13.82
N VAL A 225 -23.38 12.81 -14.15
CA VAL A 225 -23.08 12.42 -15.52
C VAL A 225 -24.09 11.39 -16.01
N ILE A 226 -24.41 10.41 -15.18
CA ILE A 226 -25.41 9.37 -15.49
C ILE A 226 -26.77 10.00 -15.83
N ASN A 227 -27.16 11.06 -15.12
CA ASN A 227 -28.43 11.75 -15.38
C ASN A 227 -28.44 12.45 -16.74
N LEU A 228 -27.30 12.94 -17.23
CA LEU A 228 -27.21 13.57 -18.55
C LEU A 228 -27.32 12.57 -19.70
N GLU A 229 -26.98 11.30 -19.49
CA GLU A 229 -27.09 10.27 -20.53
C GLU A 229 -28.53 9.74 -20.71
N LYS A 230 -29.45 10.12 -19.82
CA LYS A 230 -30.86 9.68 -19.85
C LYS A 230 -31.79 10.68 -20.52
N GLU A 231 -31.34 11.91 -20.72
CA GLU A 231 -32.05 13.00 -21.40
C GLU A 231 -31.85 12.91 -22.92
#